data_AF-K9GF73-F1
#
_entry.id   AF-K9GF73-F1
#
_cell.length_a   1.000
_cell.length_b   1.000
_cell.length_c   1.000
_cell.angle_alpha   90.00
_cell.angle_beta   90.00
_cell.angle_gamma   90.00
#
_symmetry.space_group_name_H-M   'P 1'
#
loop_
_entity.id
_entity.type
_entity.pdbx_description
1 polymer ?
#
loop_
_entity_poly.entity_id
_entity_poly.type
_entity_poly.pdbx_seq_one_letter_code
_entity_poly.pdbx_strand_id
1 'polypeptide(L)'
;MVPTDPLWAVQAGQSAQYLAKYQSLAKDLQICIVPGTIIETHTGSDQSTLFYNTAYFISNDGTVLGSYRKKNIWHPERPHLTSSGLEPHVAIDTPIGRVGILICWDLAFPEAFRELIVDGAQIVIAPTYWTPHDASLEARAYNPDSEALFLESTITSRCFENTCGVVFANAAGPSEDFLGLSQITLPLVGPIAKMGTEDGFIVADVDVGAIEAAERNYKVREDLKKVDWHYVYRHTRRN
;
A
#
# COMPACT_ATOMS: atom_id res chain seq x y z
N MET A 1 5.24 4.94 11.55
CA MET A 1 5.46 5.47 12.91
C MET A 1 4.80 6.84 13.01
N VAL A 2 4.13 7.13 14.13
CA VAL A 2 3.63 8.48 14.41
C VAL A 2 4.82 9.43 14.50
N PRO A 3 4.83 10.54 13.75
CA PRO A 3 5.94 11.47 13.78
C PRO A 3 6.00 12.24 15.11
N THR A 4 6.59 11.62 16.14
CA THR A 4 6.80 12.21 17.47
C THR A 4 8.10 13.02 17.57
N ASP A 5 9.07 12.77 16.68
CA ASP A 5 10.32 13.52 16.59
C ASP A 5 10.17 14.71 15.61
N PRO A 6 10.23 15.98 16.07
CA PRO A 6 10.03 17.16 15.22
C PRO A 6 10.92 17.25 13.97
N LEU A 7 12.00 16.47 13.88
CA LEU A 7 12.83 16.36 12.68
C LEU A 7 12.07 15.83 11.45
N TRP A 8 10.95 15.13 11.63
CA TRP A 8 10.13 14.62 10.52
C TRP A 8 9.69 15.74 9.56
N ALA A 9 9.37 16.93 10.08
CA ALA A 9 8.93 18.07 9.27
C ALA A 9 10.09 18.67 8.47
N VAL A 10 11.30 18.66 9.03
CA VAL A 10 12.53 19.09 8.33
C VAL A 10 12.88 18.09 7.23
N GLN A 11 12.76 16.79 7.51
CA GLN A 11 13.01 15.73 6.53
C GLN A 11 11.98 15.74 5.39
N ALA A 12 10.73 16.13 5.66
CA ALA A 12 9.72 16.29 4.62
C ALA A 12 10.11 17.35 3.57
N GLY A 13 10.82 18.41 4.00
CA GLY A 13 11.41 19.40 3.10
C GLY A 13 12.53 18.85 2.20
N GLN A 14 13.05 17.65 2.47
CA GLN A 14 14.07 16.96 1.68
C GLN A 14 13.48 15.86 0.77
N SER A 15 12.16 15.70 0.73
CA SER A 15 11.44 14.68 -0.06
C SER A 15 11.93 14.57 -1.51
N ALA A 16 12.12 15.70 -2.21
CA ALA A 16 12.63 15.74 -3.58
C ALA A 16 14.04 15.12 -3.72
N GLN A 17 14.90 15.29 -2.72
CA GLN A 17 16.25 14.71 -2.72
C GLN A 17 16.19 13.19 -2.55
N TYR A 18 15.32 12.68 -1.68
CA TYR A 18 15.13 11.24 -1.50
C TYR A 18 14.57 10.59 -2.77
N LEU A 19 13.54 11.20 -3.37
CA LEU A 19 12.96 10.72 -4.61
C LEU A 19 14.01 10.66 -5.73
N ALA A 20 14.80 11.73 -5.91
CA ALA A 20 15.85 11.77 -6.94
C ALA A 20 16.90 10.66 -6.76
N LYS A 21 17.27 10.32 -5.52
CA LYS A 21 18.19 9.20 -5.25
C LYS A 21 17.59 7.86 -5.68
N TYR A 22 16.32 7.61 -5.41
CA TYR A 22 15.65 6.39 -5.85
C TYR A 22 15.45 6.33 -7.37
N GLN A 23 15.19 7.47 -8.02
CA GLN A 23 15.16 7.56 -9.49
C GLN A 23 16.51 7.21 -10.11
N SER A 24 17.62 7.73 -9.56
CA SER A 24 18.96 7.34 -10.00
C SER A 24 19.20 5.85 -9.78
N LEU A 25 18.86 5.34 -8.60
CA LEU A 25 19.07 3.92 -8.27
C LEU A 25 18.28 2.99 -9.20
N ALA A 26 17.02 3.32 -9.50
CA ALA A 26 16.20 2.56 -10.44
C ALA A 26 16.84 2.50 -11.82
N LYS A 27 17.35 3.64 -12.30
CA LYS A 27 18.08 3.74 -13.56
C LYS A 27 19.40 2.98 -13.54
N ASP A 28 20.18 3.07 -12.47
CA ASP A 28 21.49 2.42 -12.39
C ASP A 28 21.36 0.90 -12.34
N LEU A 29 20.33 0.39 -11.65
CA LEU A 29 20.04 -1.03 -11.50
C LEU A 29 19.13 -1.61 -12.59
N GLN A 30 18.52 -0.76 -13.43
CA GLN A 30 17.56 -1.15 -14.46
C GLN A 30 16.36 -1.95 -13.91
N ILE A 31 15.85 -1.55 -12.73
CA ILE A 31 14.68 -2.16 -12.09
C ILE A 31 13.64 -1.10 -11.71
N CYS A 32 12.36 -1.46 -11.74
CA CYS A 32 11.32 -0.62 -11.17
C CYS A 32 11.41 -0.62 -9.64
N ILE A 33 11.13 0.52 -9.00
CA ILE A 33 11.23 0.69 -7.55
C ILE A 33 9.96 1.35 -7.00
N VAL A 34 9.39 0.76 -5.95
CA VAL A 34 8.49 1.44 -5.01
C VAL A 34 9.27 1.61 -3.70
N PRO A 35 9.74 2.82 -3.35
CA PRO A 35 10.77 3.01 -2.32
C PRO A 35 10.22 3.01 -0.87
N GLY A 36 9.04 2.46 -0.64
CA GLY A 36 8.26 2.71 0.57
C GLY A 36 7.45 3.99 0.42
N THR A 37 7.49 4.87 1.43
CA THR A 37 6.78 6.14 1.40
C THR A 37 7.66 7.31 1.83
N ILE A 38 7.33 8.51 1.35
CA ILE A 38 8.02 9.77 1.57
C ILE A 38 7.00 10.79 2.07
N ILE A 39 7.32 11.51 3.15
CA ILE A 39 6.49 12.63 3.59
C ILE A 39 6.85 13.86 2.75
N GLU A 40 5.85 14.46 2.10
CA GLU A 40 5.98 15.67 1.30
C GLU A 40 5.37 16.86 2.00
N THR A 41 6.02 18.02 1.88
CA THR A 41 5.46 19.31 2.31
C THR A 41 4.77 20.02 1.16
N HIS A 42 3.54 20.48 1.39
CA HIS A 42 2.74 21.25 0.44
C HIS A 42 2.15 22.50 1.12
N THR A 43 1.82 23.51 0.32
CA THR A 43 1.11 24.71 0.81
C THR A 43 -0.37 24.59 0.51
N GLY A 44 -1.20 24.64 1.55
CA GLY A 44 -2.65 24.63 1.45
C GLY A 44 -3.22 25.93 0.84
N SER A 45 -4.48 25.89 0.42
CA SER A 45 -5.16 27.06 -0.16
C SER A 45 -5.28 28.24 0.82
N ASP A 46 -5.27 27.95 2.12
CA ASP A 46 -5.27 28.90 3.23
C ASP A 46 -3.85 29.27 3.71
N GLN A 47 -2.81 28.92 2.94
CA GLN A 47 -1.39 29.09 3.29
C GLN A 47 -0.92 28.22 4.46
N SER A 48 -1.71 27.25 4.92
CA SER A 48 -1.27 26.26 5.90
C SER A 48 -0.20 25.33 5.31
N THR A 49 0.67 24.79 6.17
CA THR A 49 1.61 23.74 5.77
C THR A 49 0.91 22.39 5.88
N LEU A 50 0.87 21.65 4.77
CA LEU A 50 0.28 20.32 4.66
C LEU A 50 1.38 19.28 4.49
N PHE A 51 1.18 18.10 5.06
CA PHE A 51 2.13 16.99 4.97
C PHE A 51 1.45 15.75 4.44
N TYR A 52 1.82 15.31 3.24
CA TYR A 52 1.25 14.10 2.62
C TYR A 52 2.21 12.94 2.74
N ASN A 53 1.69 11.76 3.06
CA ASN A 53 2.44 10.52 2.99
C ASN A 53 2.26 9.90 1.60
N THR A 54 3.30 9.95 0.78
CA THR A 54 3.24 9.59 -0.64
C THR A 54 4.12 8.37 -0.93
N ALA A 55 3.59 7.44 -1.73
CA ALA A 55 4.35 6.36 -2.34
C ALA A 55 4.46 6.61 -3.85
N TYR A 56 5.58 6.21 -4.44
CA TYR A 56 5.89 6.42 -5.86
C TYR A 56 6.11 5.09 -6.57
N PHE A 57 5.67 4.99 -7.82
CA PHE A 57 6.14 3.96 -8.74
C PHE A 57 7.19 4.56 -9.67
N ILE A 58 8.43 4.09 -9.55
CA ILE A 58 9.57 4.54 -10.35
C ILE A 58 9.89 3.43 -11.35
N SER A 59 9.91 3.75 -12.63
CA SER A 59 10.28 2.82 -13.70
C SER A 59 11.78 2.55 -13.72
N ASN A 60 12.18 1.51 -14.43
CA ASN A 60 13.58 1.07 -14.58
C ASN A 60 14.52 2.07 -15.26
N ASP A 61 13.98 3.11 -15.90
CA ASP A 61 14.73 4.23 -16.48
C ASP A 61 14.85 5.44 -15.53
N GLY A 62 14.26 5.35 -14.33
CA GLY A 62 14.17 6.41 -13.34
C GLY A 62 12.95 7.33 -13.49
N THR A 63 12.08 7.11 -14.47
CA THR A 63 10.85 7.91 -14.66
C THR A 63 9.82 7.58 -13.57
N VAL A 64 9.24 8.59 -12.94
CA VAL A 64 8.07 8.40 -12.05
C VAL A 64 6.84 8.19 -12.93
N LEU A 65 6.27 6.98 -12.90
CA LEU A 65 5.07 6.64 -13.68
C LEU A 65 3.78 7.06 -12.96
N GLY A 66 3.82 7.13 -11.63
CA GLY A 66 2.70 7.57 -10.82
C GLY A 66 3.04 7.62 -9.35
N SER A 67 2.09 8.13 -8.58
CA SER A 67 2.21 8.28 -7.12
C SER A 67 0.85 8.09 -6.46
N TYR A 68 0.86 7.71 -5.19
CA TYR A 68 -0.32 7.60 -4.36
C TYR A 68 -0.10 8.30 -3.02
N ARG A 69 -1.02 9.18 -2.66
CA ARG A 69 -1.06 9.84 -1.34
C ARG A 69 -2.03 9.12 -0.43
N LYS A 70 -1.54 8.72 0.75
CA LYS A 70 -2.31 7.98 1.76
C LYS A 70 -3.65 8.66 2.01
N LYS A 71 -4.73 7.93 1.76
CA LYS A 71 -6.09 8.44 1.96
C LYS A 71 -6.53 8.22 3.40
N ASN A 72 -6.41 6.99 3.88
CA ASN A 72 -6.86 6.63 5.22
C ASN A 72 -5.75 6.90 6.24
N ILE A 73 -5.78 8.09 6.86
CA ILE A 73 -4.79 8.47 7.87
C ILE A 73 -5.07 7.76 9.19
N TRP A 74 -4.06 7.04 9.70
CA TRP A 74 -4.17 6.34 10.98
C TRP A 74 -4.39 7.36 12.09
N HIS A 75 -5.24 7.05 13.07
CA HIS A 75 -5.71 8.06 14.02
C HIS A 75 -4.61 8.84 14.76
N PRO A 76 -3.46 8.26 15.15
CA PRO A 76 -2.37 9.00 15.78
C PRO A 76 -1.57 9.86 14.80
N GLU A 77 -1.61 9.57 13.49
CA GLU A 77 -0.94 10.34 12.45
C GLU A 77 -1.74 11.61 12.04
N ARG A 78 -3.06 11.62 12.27
CA ARG A 78 -3.98 12.70 11.84
C ARG A 78 -3.61 14.11 12.31
N PRO A 79 -3.01 14.33 13.50
CA PRO A 79 -2.54 15.65 13.89
C PRO A 79 -1.39 16.20 13.03
N HIS A 80 -0.70 15.33 12.28
CA HIS A 80 0.52 15.66 11.56
C HIS A 80 0.37 15.53 10.05
N LEU A 81 -0.43 14.56 9.59
CA LEU A 81 -0.55 14.21 8.17
C LEU A 81 -1.91 14.60 7.60
N THR A 82 -1.87 15.04 6.34
CA THR A 82 -3.02 15.41 5.53
C THR A 82 -3.47 14.22 4.70
N SER A 83 -4.78 13.93 4.73
CA SER A 83 -5.40 12.94 3.85
C SER A 83 -5.49 13.48 2.42
N SER A 84 -5.30 12.62 1.41
CA SER A 84 -5.66 12.94 0.02
C SER A 84 -7.17 13.12 -0.19
N GLY A 85 -7.98 12.83 0.83
CA GLY A 85 -9.39 13.14 0.90
C GLY A 85 -10.17 12.48 -0.23
N LEU A 86 -10.64 13.31 -1.16
CA LEU A 86 -11.49 12.91 -2.27
C LEU A 86 -10.71 12.50 -3.53
N GLU A 87 -9.38 12.48 -3.53
CA GLU A 87 -8.62 11.93 -4.66
C GLU A 87 -8.98 10.44 -4.87
N PRO A 88 -9.25 9.98 -6.12
CA PRO A 88 -9.57 8.57 -6.37
C PRO A 88 -8.35 7.66 -6.16
N HIS A 89 -8.55 6.39 -5.81
CA HIS A 89 -7.47 5.41 -5.98
C HIS A 89 -7.35 5.07 -7.47
N VAL A 90 -6.17 5.30 -8.04
CA VAL A 90 -5.90 5.10 -9.47
C VAL A 90 -4.71 4.16 -9.62
N ALA A 91 -4.88 3.15 -10.47
CA ALA A 91 -3.82 2.23 -10.83
C ALA A 91 -2.93 2.84 -11.92
N ILE A 92 -1.66 2.44 -11.90
CA ILE A 92 -0.60 2.97 -12.76
C ILE A 92 -0.30 1.93 -13.83
N ASP A 93 -0.18 2.36 -15.08
CA ASP A 93 0.32 1.50 -16.15
C ASP A 93 1.83 1.36 -16.00
N THR A 94 2.31 0.12 -15.87
CA THR A 94 3.72 -0.20 -15.63
C THR A 94 4.20 -1.31 -16.55
N PRO A 95 5.53 -1.53 -16.67
CA PRO A 95 6.07 -2.66 -17.43
C PRO A 95 5.62 -4.05 -16.96
N ILE A 96 5.10 -4.16 -15.72
CA ILE A 96 4.61 -5.42 -15.13
C ILE A 96 3.09 -5.52 -15.10
N GLY A 97 2.39 -4.66 -15.86
CA GLY A 97 0.94 -4.57 -15.90
C GLY A 97 0.40 -3.39 -15.11
N ARG A 98 -0.92 -3.41 -14.83
CA ARG A 98 -1.59 -2.30 -14.14
C ARG A 98 -1.48 -2.50 -12.63
N VAL A 99 -0.82 -1.56 -11.94
CA VAL A 99 -0.42 -1.69 -10.53
C VAL A 99 -1.08 -0.62 -9.68
N GLY A 100 -1.72 -1.03 -8.59
CA GLY A 100 -2.20 -0.13 -7.55
C GLY A 100 -1.19 0.03 -6.42
N ILE A 101 -1.23 1.17 -5.73
CA ILE A 101 -0.47 1.40 -4.50
C ILE A 101 -1.44 1.81 -3.39
N LEU A 102 -1.28 1.22 -2.21
CA LEU A 102 -1.97 1.59 -0.97
C LEU A 102 -0.95 1.72 0.15
N ILE A 103 -1.24 2.44 1.23
CA ILE A 103 -0.27 2.67 2.30
C ILE A 103 -0.85 2.25 3.65
N CYS A 104 -0.24 1.24 4.27
CA CYS A 104 -0.48 0.83 5.66
C CYS A 104 -1.98 0.74 6.03
N TRP A 105 -2.52 1.74 6.73
CA TRP A 105 -3.90 1.75 7.23
C TRP A 105 -4.98 1.63 6.14
N ASP A 106 -4.65 1.92 4.87
CA ASP A 106 -5.54 1.64 3.74
C ASP A 106 -5.93 0.14 3.63
N LEU A 107 -5.10 -0.78 4.16
CA LEU A 107 -5.37 -2.23 4.19
C LEU A 107 -6.69 -2.58 4.91
N ALA A 108 -7.05 -1.79 5.93
CA ALA A 108 -8.26 -2.00 6.71
C ALA A 108 -9.55 -1.73 5.91
N PHE A 109 -9.46 -1.07 4.75
CA PHE A 109 -10.61 -0.62 3.96
C PHE A 109 -10.71 -1.41 2.65
N PRO A 110 -11.61 -2.40 2.55
CA PRO A 110 -11.82 -3.15 1.30
C PRO A 110 -12.09 -2.24 0.11
N GLU A 111 -12.77 -1.10 0.31
CA GLU A 111 -13.13 -0.13 -0.73
C GLU A 111 -11.91 0.46 -1.43
N ALA A 112 -10.78 0.62 -0.71
CA ALA A 112 -9.53 1.11 -1.30
C ALA A 112 -8.99 0.12 -2.35
N PHE A 113 -9.09 -1.18 -2.07
CA PHE A 113 -8.81 -2.21 -3.06
C PHE A 113 -9.85 -2.18 -4.17
N ARG A 114 -11.15 -2.13 -3.85
CA ARG A 114 -12.21 -2.15 -4.87
C ARG A 114 -12.06 -1.05 -5.92
N GLU A 115 -11.69 0.17 -5.53
CA GLU A 115 -11.42 1.25 -6.48
C GLU A 115 -10.28 0.89 -7.45
N LEU A 116 -9.16 0.37 -6.95
CA LEU A 116 -8.04 -0.07 -7.78
C LEU A 116 -8.42 -1.25 -8.69
N ILE A 117 -9.23 -2.18 -8.19
CA ILE A 117 -9.65 -3.38 -8.92
C ILE A 117 -10.62 -3.06 -10.06
N VAL A 118 -11.53 -2.12 -9.82
CA VAL A 118 -12.43 -1.56 -10.85
C VAL A 118 -11.62 -0.86 -11.94
N ASP A 119 -10.58 -0.13 -11.55
CA ASP A 119 -9.61 0.50 -12.46
C ASP A 119 -8.62 -0.51 -13.10
N GLY A 120 -8.77 -1.81 -12.82
CA GLY A 120 -8.04 -2.87 -13.50
C GLY A 120 -6.68 -3.24 -12.91
N ALA A 121 -6.35 -2.80 -11.69
CA ALA A 121 -5.13 -3.21 -11.01
C ALA A 121 -5.06 -4.74 -10.85
N GLN A 122 -3.99 -5.35 -11.34
CA GLN A 122 -3.71 -6.79 -11.19
C GLN A 122 -2.84 -7.08 -9.98
N ILE A 123 -1.99 -6.11 -9.59
CA ILE A 123 -1.11 -6.18 -8.43
C ILE A 123 -1.34 -4.94 -7.59
N VAL A 124 -1.39 -5.09 -6.27
CA VAL A 124 -1.39 -3.99 -5.30
C VAL A 124 -0.13 -4.06 -4.45
N ILE A 125 0.63 -2.97 -4.42
CA ILE A 125 1.84 -2.83 -3.59
C ILE A 125 1.47 -2.01 -2.35
N ALA A 126 1.78 -2.54 -1.17
CA ALA A 126 1.37 -1.98 0.11
C ALA A 126 2.56 -1.75 1.06
N PRO A 127 3.38 -0.70 0.85
CA PRO A 127 4.37 -0.30 1.83
C PRO A 127 3.71 0.08 3.15
N THR A 128 4.23 -0.48 4.24
CA THR A 128 3.59 -0.45 5.55
C THR A 128 4.63 -0.24 6.65
N TYR A 129 4.20 0.43 7.72
CA TYR A 129 4.91 0.45 8.98
C TYR A 129 3.87 0.10 10.05
N TRP A 130 3.91 -1.13 10.53
CA TRP A 130 2.97 -1.68 11.48
C TRP A 130 3.70 -2.59 12.47
N THR A 131 3.41 -2.40 13.75
CA THR A 131 4.15 -2.97 14.88
C THR A 131 3.23 -3.71 15.84
N PRO A 132 3.76 -4.54 16.76
CA PRO A 132 2.96 -5.17 17.80
C PRO A 132 2.31 -4.15 18.76
N HIS A 133 2.82 -2.92 18.80
CA HIS A 133 2.39 -1.86 19.72
C HIS A 133 1.32 -0.92 19.14
N ASP A 134 0.88 -1.16 17.90
CA ASP A 134 -0.27 -0.44 17.35
C ASP A 134 -1.58 -0.87 18.05
N ALA A 135 -1.64 -2.10 18.58
CA ALA A 135 -2.64 -2.50 19.56
C ALA A 135 -2.35 -1.87 20.93
N SER A 136 -3.41 -1.35 21.57
CA SER A 136 -3.33 -0.94 22.97
C SER A 136 -3.06 -2.12 23.91
N LEU A 137 -2.58 -1.86 25.12
CA LEU A 137 -2.40 -2.89 26.15
C LEU A 137 -3.71 -3.63 26.47
N GLU A 138 -4.85 -2.92 26.43
CA GLU A 138 -6.17 -3.52 26.60
C GLU A 138 -6.50 -4.49 25.46
N ALA A 139 -6.28 -4.10 24.20
CA ALA A 139 -6.52 -4.96 23.05
C ALA A 139 -5.62 -6.21 23.08
N ARG A 140 -4.34 -6.04 23.42
CA ARG A 140 -3.36 -7.14 23.54
C ARG A 140 -3.70 -8.10 24.67
N ALA A 141 -4.46 -7.68 25.68
CA ALA A 141 -4.93 -8.58 26.74
C ALA A 141 -5.94 -9.63 26.22
N TYR A 142 -6.65 -9.35 25.13
CA TYR A 142 -7.53 -10.33 24.48
C TYR A 142 -6.75 -11.31 23.60
N ASN A 143 -5.80 -10.80 22.80
CA ASN A 143 -4.90 -11.61 22.00
C ASN A 143 -3.57 -10.85 21.79
N PRO A 144 -2.44 -11.32 22.34
CA PRO A 144 -1.16 -10.64 22.18
C PRO A 144 -0.65 -10.61 20.73
N ASP A 145 -1.13 -11.52 19.89
CA ASP A 145 -0.75 -11.67 18.48
C ASP A 145 -1.78 -11.05 17.52
N SER A 146 -2.71 -10.23 18.03
CA SER A 146 -3.83 -9.68 17.25
C SER A 146 -3.37 -8.90 16.02
N GLU A 147 -2.28 -8.14 16.13
CA GLU A 147 -1.75 -7.33 15.03
C GLU A 147 -1.13 -8.20 13.92
N ALA A 148 -0.38 -9.23 14.29
CA ALA A 148 0.12 -10.22 13.32
C ALA A 148 -1.03 -10.93 12.62
N LEU A 149 -2.02 -11.40 13.40
CA LEU A 149 -3.21 -12.06 12.87
C LEU A 149 -4.01 -11.14 11.94
N PHE A 150 -4.15 -9.86 12.28
CA PHE A 150 -4.83 -8.87 11.44
C PHE A 150 -4.13 -8.74 10.09
N LEU A 151 -2.81 -8.55 10.07
CA LEU A 151 -2.05 -8.38 8.83
C LEU A 151 -2.13 -9.64 7.95
N GLU A 152 -1.89 -10.82 8.52
CA GLU A 152 -1.91 -12.08 7.77
C GLU A 152 -3.29 -12.39 7.18
N SER A 153 -4.33 -12.19 7.97
CA SER A 153 -5.71 -12.40 7.54
C SER A 153 -6.08 -11.39 6.47
N THR A 154 -5.79 -10.11 6.70
CA THR A 154 -6.17 -9.02 5.79
C THR A 154 -5.46 -9.16 4.45
N ILE A 155 -4.15 -9.39 4.40
CA ILE A 155 -3.42 -9.54 3.12
C ILE A 155 -3.98 -10.70 2.31
N THR A 156 -4.21 -11.84 2.95
CA THR A 156 -4.78 -13.02 2.28
C THR A 156 -6.19 -12.74 1.79
N SER A 157 -7.05 -12.18 2.64
CA SER A 157 -8.42 -11.81 2.25
C SER A 157 -8.43 -10.81 1.10
N ARG A 158 -7.65 -9.74 1.17
CA ARG A 158 -7.56 -8.70 0.13
C ARG A 158 -7.10 -9.28 -1.20
N CYS A 159 -6.14 -10.20 -1.18
CA CYS A 159 -5.69 -10.90 -2.38
C CYS A 159 -6.82 -11.74 -3.01
N PHE A 160 -7.48 -12.57 -2.19
CA PHE A 160 -8.47 -13.54 -2.68
C PHE A 160 -9.77 -12.88 -3.12
N GLU A 161 -10.28 -11.95 -2.33
CA GLU A 161 -11.57 -11.32 -2.61
C GLU A 161 -11.53 -10.40 -3.86
N ASN A 162 -10.32 -10.02 -4.29
CA ASN A 162 -10.09 -9.08 -5.39
C ASN A 162 -9.40 -9.73 -6.61
N THR A 163 -9.12 -11.03 -6.57
CA THR A 163 -8.43 -11.76 -7.65
C THR A 163 -7.20 -10.98 -8.15
N CYS A 164 -6.36 -10.53 -7.20
CA CYS A 164 -5.16 -9.71 -7.48
C CYS A 164 -3.96 -10.21 -6.67
N GLY A 165 -2.75 -9.95 -7.17
CA GLY A 165 -1.54 -10.12 -6.38
C GLY A 165 -1.39 -9.01 -5.35
N VAL A 166 -0.84 -9.33 -4.17
CA VAL A 166 -0.52 -8.34 -3.14
C VAL A 166 0.95 -8.44 -2.78
N VAL A 167 1.69 -7.35 -2.93
CA VAL A 167 3.07 -7.20 -2.48
C VAL A 167 3.05 -6.34 -1.23
N PHE A 168 3.21 -6.97 -0.08
CA PHE A 168 3.19 -6.32 1.22
C PHE A 168 4.61 -6.22 1.76
N ALA A 169 5.06 -4.99 2.03
CA ALA A 169 6.37 -4.72 2.62
C ALA A 169 6.16 -3.94 3.92
N ASN A 170 6.60 -4.52 5.04
CA ASN A 170 6.47 -3.92 6.36
C ASN A 170 7.82 -3.75 7.04
N ALA A 171 7.87 -2.92 8.06
CA ALA A 171 9.04 -2.72 8.88
C ALA A 171 9.47 -4.01 9.60
N ALA A 172 10.78 -4.26 9.60
CA ALA A 172 11.46 -5.40 10.19
C ALA A 172 12.47 -4.93 11.26
N GLY A 173 12.85 -5.84 12.15
CA GLY A 173 13.76 -5.60 13.27
C GLY A 173 13.54 -6.60 14.42
N PRO A 174 14.01 -6.29 15.63
CA PRO A 174 13.73 -7.11 16.82
C PRO A 174 12.23 -7.35 17.04
N SER A 175 11.86 -8.60 17.31
CA SER A 175 10.46 -9.04 17.38
C SER A 175 9.61 -8.34 18.45
N GLU A 176 10.27 -7.75 19.45
CA GLU A 176 9.63 -6.97 20.50
C GLU A 176 8.96 -5.71 19.95
N ASP A 177 9.52 -5.13 18.88
CA ASP A 177 9.12 -3.84 18.32
C ASP A 177 8.61 -3.94 16.87
N PHE A 178 8.93 -5.04 16.16
CA PHE A 178 8.62 -5.21 14.75
C PHE A 178 7.91 -6.53 14.47
N LEU A 179 6.93 -6.47 13.56
CA LEU A 179 6.22 -7.66 13.08
C LEU A 179 6.91 -8.29 11.87
N GLY A 180 7.54 -7.49 11.00
CA GLY A 180 7.92 -7.97 9.67
C GLY A 180 6.67 -8.45 8.92
N LEU A 181 6.62 -9.74 8.57
CA LEU A 181 5.53 -10.37 7.80
C LEU A 181 5.43 -9.89 6.35
N SER A 182 6.47 -9.20 5.86
CA SER A 182 6.59 -8.85 4.44
C SER A 182 6.38 -10.09 3.59
N GLN A 183 5.49 -10.00 2.60
CA GLN A 183 5.07 -11.16 1.81
C GLN A 183 4.58 -10.78 0.42
N ILE A 184 4.66 -11.76 -0.47
CA ILE A 184 4.04 -11.72 -1.79
C ILE A 184 2.95 -12.78 -1.79
N THR A 185 1.71 -12.36 -2.06
CA THR A 185 0.52 -13.21 -1.99
C THR A 185 -0.17 -13.22 -3.34
N LEU A 186 -0.50 -14.41 -3.84
CA LEU A 186 -1.22 -14.60 -5.10
C LEU A 186 -2.60 -15.21 -4.87
N PRO A 187 -3.59 -14.85 -5.71
CA PRO A 187 -4.92 -15.45 -5.60
C PRO A 187 -4.82 -16.94 -5.93
N LEU A 188 -5.72 -17.76 -5.39
CA LEU A 188 -5.71 -19.24 -5.45
C LEU A 188 -4.60 -19.92 -4.64
N VAL A 189 -3.44 -19.26 -4.48
CA VAL A 189 -2.23 -19.87 -3.90
C VAL A 189 -2.03 -19.47 -2.44
N GLY A 190 -2.26 -18.20 -2.11
CA GLY A 190 -1.86 -17.63 -0.83
C GLY A 190 -0.45 -17.04 -0.88
N PRO A 191 0.22 -16.89 0.27
CA PRO A 191 1.59 -16.38 0.32
C PRO A 191 2.56 -17.32 -0.40
N ILE A 192 3.25 -16.82 -1.43
CA ILE A 192 4.27 -17.57 -2.17
C ILE A 192 5.68 -17.34 -1.61
N ALA A 193 5.86 -16.23 -0.89
CA ALA A 193 7.07 -15.93 -0.14
C ALA A 193 6.73 -14.99 1.02
N LYS A 194 7.33 -15.22 2.19
CA LYS A 194 7.04 -14.49 3.43
C LYS A 194 8.28 -14.42 4.32
N MET A 195 8.52 -13.25 4.92
CA MET A 195 9.60 -13.00 5.87
C MET A 195 9.11 -13.18 7.31
N GLY A 196 10.05 -13.48 8.21
CA GLY A 196 9.86 -13.30 9.64
C GLY A 196 9.96 -11.82 10.03
N THR A 197 10.50 -11.58 11.22
CA THR A 197 10.72 -10.22 11.76
C THR A 197 12.08 -9.66 11.37
N GLU A 198 13.01 -10.50 10.90
CA GLU A 198 14.39 -10.13 10.61
C GLU A 198 14.56 -9.18 9.41
N ASP A 199 15.55 -8.29 9.52
CA ASP A 199 15.97 -7.42 8.42
C ASP A 199 16.44 -8.26 7.23
N GLY A 200 15.95 -7.94 6.04
CA GLY A 200 16.35 -8.63 4.81
C GLY A 200 15.44 -8.31 3.63
N PHE A 201 15.49 -9.16 2.62
CA PHE A 201 14.65 -9.07 1.43
C PHE A 201 14.25 -10.46 0.92
N ILE A 202 13.18 -10.48 0.16
CA ILE A 202 12.71 -11.66 -0.57
C ILE A 202 12.80 -11.38 -2.07
N VAL A 203 13.22 -12.40 -2.80
CA VAL A 203 13.08 -12.47 -4.26
C VAL A 203 12.19 -13.67 -4.56
N ALA A 204 11.13 -13.46 -5.34
CA ALA A 204 10.25 -14.54 -5.78
C ALA A 204 9.77 -14.27 -7.21
N ASP A 205 9.68 -15.35 -7.99
CA ASP A 205 9.07 -15.30 -9.32
C ASP A 205 7.55 -15.27 -9.18
N VAL A 206 6.92 -14.27 -9.78
CA VAL A 206 5.47 -14.06 -9.71
C VAL A 206 4.82 -14.53 -11.01
N ASP A 207 4.08 -15.63 -10.94
CA ASP A 207 3.29 -16.11 -12.08
C ASP A 207 1.97 -15.33 -12.19
N VAL A 208 1.94 -14.36 -13.10
CA VAL A 208 0.73 -13.59 -13.41
C VAL A 208 -0.40 -14.46 -13.97
N GLY A 209 -0.10 -15.65 -14.50
CA GLY A 209 -1.08 -16.63 -14.94
C GLY A 209 -2.02 -17.08 -13.82
N ALA A 210 -1.57 -17.11 -12.56
CA ALA A 210 -2.42 -17.38 -11.40
C ALA A 210 -3.48 -16.29 -11.19
N ILE A 211 -3.11 -15.02 -11.39
CA ILE A 211 -4.03 -13.88 -11.30
C ILE A 211 -5.09 -13.97 -12.41
N GLU A 212 -4.66 -14.25 -13.65
CA GLU A 212 -5.59 -14.40 -14.76
C GLU A 212 -6.52 -15.62 -14.60
N ALA A 213 -6.00 -16.74 -14.10
CA ALA A 213 -6.80 -17.93 -13.84
C ALA A 213 -7.87 -17.66 -12.76
N ALA A 214 -7.50 -16.94 -11.70
CA ALA A 214 -8.44 -16.52 -10.67
C ALA A 214 -9.53 -15.60 -11.25
N GLU A 215 -9.15 -14.62 -12.07
CA GLU A 215 -10.11 -13.73 -12.71
C GLU A 215 -11.05 -14.48 -13.67
N ARG A 216 -10.55 -15.41 -14.49
CA ARG A 216 -11.39 -16.23 -15.38
C ARG A 216 -12.38 -17.11 -14.61
N ASN A 217 -11.96 -17.64 -13.45
CA ASN A 217 -12.77 -18.54 -12.64
C ASN A 217 -13.85 -17.81 -11.83
N TYR A 218 -13.48 -16.71 -11.15
CA TYR A 218 -14.36 -16.03 -10.21
C TYR A 218 -15.03 -14.78 -10.79
N LYS A 219 -14.44 -14.15 -11.81
CA LYS A 219 -15.00 -13.00 -12.54
C LYS A 219 -15.40 -11.82 -11.66
N VAL A 220 -14.67 -11.60 -10.56
CA VAL A 220 -14.96 -10.55 -9.58
C VAL A 220 -15.03 -9.17 -10.25
N ARG A 221 -14.15 -8.87 -11.21
CA ARG A 221 -14.15 -7.55 -11.89
C ARG A 221 -15.31 -7.39 -12.84
N GLU A 222 -15.76 -8.49 -13.45
CA GLU A 222 -16.97 -8.50 -14.28
C GLU A 222 -18.17 -8.11 -13.42
N ASP A 223 -18.32 -8.72 -12.24
CA ASP A 223 -19.41 -8.42 -11.31
C ASP A 223 -19.36 -6.98 -10.77
N LEU A 224 -18.18 -6.50 -10.37
CA LEU A 224 -18.02 -5.12 -9.87
C LEU A 224 -18.36 -4.04 -10.91
N LYS A 225 -18.26 -4.35 -12.20
CA LYS A 225 -18.56 -3.42 -13.30
C LYS A 225 -20.04 -3.41 -13.69
N LYS A 226 -20.85 -4.33 -13.17
CA LYS A 226 -22.28 -4.40 -13.49
C LYS A 226 -23.03 -3.19 -12.93
N VAL A 227 -23.92 -2.62 -13.76
CA VAL A 227 -24.71 -1.42 -13.43
C VAL A 227 -25.66 -1.66 -12.25
N ASP A 228 -26.07 -2.91 -12.06
CA ASP A 228 -26.96 -3.40 -11.02
C ASP A 228 -26.22 -4.07 -9.85
N TRP A 229 -24.87 -4.00 -9.80
CA TRP A 229 -24.11 -4.43 -8.62
C TRP A 229 -24.68 -3.74 -7.37
N HIS A 230 -25.25 -4.55 -6.46
CA HIS A 230 -26.31 -4.14 -5.54
C HIS A 230 -25.87 -3.16 -4.43
N TYR A 231 -24.58 -2.83 -4.36
CA TYR A 231 -24.08 -1.82 -3.44
C TYR A 231 -24.21 -0.44 -4.10
N VAL A 232 -25.13 0.37 -3.58
CA VAL A 232 -25.43 1.73 -4.06
C VAL A 232 -24.28 2.72 -3.80
N TYR A 233 -23.15 2.25 -3.26
CA TYR A 233 -21.88 2.98 -3.25
C TYR A 233 -21.29 3.00 -4.67
N ARG A 234 -21.94 3.75 -5.57
CA ARG A 234 -21.41 3.96 -6.92
C ARG A 234 -20.18 4.85 -6.81
N HIS A 235 -19.02 4.32 -7.17
CA HIS A 235 -17.77 5.07 -7.37
C HIS A 235 -17.88 6.16 -8.47
N THR A 236 -19.02 6.30 -9.14
CA THR A 236 -19.31 7.44 -10.01
C THR A 236 -19.83 8.62 -9.19
N ARG A 237 -18.97 9.63 -8.99
CA ARG A 237 -19.44 10.95 -8.56
C ARG A 237 -20.39 11.50 -9.62
N ARG A 238 -21.54 12.03 -9.19
CA ARG A 238 -22.31 12.96 -10.04
C ARG A 238 -21.40 14.17 -10.28
N ASN A 239 -21.20 14.49 -11.56
CA ASN A 239 -20.54 15.71 -12.03
C ASN A 239 -21.19 16.96 -11.43
#